data_AF-A0A2I0LBB2-F1
#
_entry.id   AF-A0A2I0LBB2-F1
#
_cell.length_a   1.000
_cell.length_b   1.000
_cell.length_c   1.000
_cell.angle_alpha   90.00
_cell.angle_beta   90.00
_cell.angle_gamma   90.00
#
_symmetry.space_group_name_H-M   'P 1'
#
loop_
_entity.id
_entity.type
_entity.pdbx_description
1 polymer ?
#
loop_
_entity_poly.entity_id
_entity_poly.type
_entity_poly.pdbx_seq_one_letter_code
_entity_poly.pdbx_strand_id
1 'polypeptide(L)'
;MLSVGNSIFYRPKDKQVHADNARLNFHLGNVGDHIALLKVYNSWKETNYSTQWCYENYIQVRSMKRARDIRDQLEGLLERVEIEMTSNLNDLDAIKKSIISGFFPHSARLQKNGSYKTVKHSQTVHIHPSSGLAQALPRWVVYHELVLTTKEYMRQVTELKPEWLVEIAPHYYQLKDVEDPTSKKMPKLPP
;
A
#
# COMPACT_ATOMS: atom_id res chain seq x y z
N MET A 1 -9.68 6.67 -3.61
CA MET A 1 -8.67 6.01 -4.46
C MET A 1 -8.79 4.50 -4.46
N LEU A 2 -8.76 3.80 -3.31
CA LEU A 2 -8.90 2.34 -3.28
C LEU A 2 -10.26 1.84 -3.85
N SER A 3 -11.35 2.57 -3.59
CA SER A 3 -12.71 2.21 -4.04
C SER A 3 -12.93 2.26 -5.56
N VAL A 4 -12.01 2.86 -6.33
CA VAL A 4 -12.07 2.82 -7.81
C VAL A 4 -11.25 1.67 -8.39
N GLY A 5 -10.66 0.82 -7.54
CA GLY A 5 -9.92 -0.38 -7.92
C GLY A 5 -8.61 -0.09 -8.64
N ASN A 6 -8.17 -1.06 -9.44
CA ASN A 6 -6.88 -1.03 -10.14
C ASN A 6 -6.88 -0.20 -11.44
N SER A 7 -7.95 0.54 -11.73
CA SER A 7 -8.11 1.28 -13.00
C SER A 7 -7.55 2.70 -12.98
N ILE A 8 -6.69 3.06 -12.02
CA ILE A 8 -6.14 4.41 -11.95
C ILE A 8 -5.07 4.60 -13.03
N PHE A 9 -4.11 3.69 -13.13
CA PHE A 9 -3.07 3.74 -14.16
C PHE A 9 -3.51 2.98 -15.40
N TYR A 10 -3.17 3.48 -16.59
CA TYR A 10 -3.29 2.73 -17.84
C TYR A 10 -1.93 2.62 -18.53
N ARG A 11 -1.71 1.54 -19.28
CA ARG A 11 -0.41 1.19 -19.87
C ARG A 11 -0.57 0.84 -21.34
N PRO A 12 -0.58 1.82 -22.26
CA PRO A 12 -0.70 1.57 -23.70
C PRO A 12 0.46 0.71 -24.20
N LYS A 13 0.19 -0.21 -25.13
CA LYS A 13 1.22 -1.16 -25.63
C LYS A 13 2.38 -0.46 -26.32
N ASP A 14 2.12 0.65 -26.99
CA ASP A 14 3.08 1.50 -27.71
C ASP A 14 3.83 2.48 -26.78
N LYS A 15 3.34 2.74 -25.57
CA LYS A 15 3.90 3.73 -24.63
C LYS A 15 4.23 3.14 -23.25
N GLN A 16 4.50 1.84 -23.19
CA GLN A 16 4.72 1.12 -21.94
C GLN A 16 5.81 1.77 -21.07
N VAL A 17 6.97 2.07 -21.66
CA VAL A 17 8.11 2.67 -20.94
C VAL A 17 7.74 4.03 -20.34
N HIS A 18 7.04 4.87 -21.10
CA HIS A 18 6.62 6.18 -20.64
C HIS A 18 5.57 6.09 -19.51
N ALA A 19 4.62 5.17 -19.64
CA ALA A 19 3.61 4.91 -18.61
C ALA A 19 4.24 4.37 -17.32
N ASP A 20 5.20 3.45 -17.44
CA ASP A 20 5.90 2.88 -16.30
C ASP A 20 6.76 3.95 -15.60
N ASN A 21 7.47 4.81 -16.36
CA ASN A 21 8.22 5.93 -15.80
C ASN A 21 7.33 6.95 -15.08
N ALA A 22 6.20 7.35 -15.69
CA ALA A 22 5.25 8.25 -15.05
C ALA A 22 4.71 7.65 -13.73
N ARG A 23 4.41 6.34 -13.72
CA ARG A 23 3.97 5.64 -12.50
C ARG A 23 5.07 5.59 -11.44
N LEU A 24 6.32 5.35 -11.83
CA LEU A 24 7.46 5.27 -10.91
C LEU A 24 7.70 6.58 -10.16
N ASN A 25 7.44 7.74 -10.79
CA ASN A 25 7.56 9.05 -10.13
C ASN A 25 6.71 9.15 -8.84
N PHE A 26 5.52 8.53 -8.81
CA PHE A 26 4.70 8.50 -7.61
C PHE A 26 5.23 7.56 -6.52
N HIS A 27 6.07 6.60 -6.88
CA HIS A 27 6.66 5.62 -5.97
C HIS A 27 8.06 6.01 -5.47
N LEU A 28 8.58 7.18 -5.87
CA LEU A 28 9.87 7.69 -5.41
C LEU A 28 10.00 7.63 -3.89
N GLY A 29 11.15 7.10 -3.44
CA GLY A 29 11.45 6.83 -2.03
C GLY A 29 10.89 5.51 -1.50
N ASN A 30 10.42 4.60 -2.37
CA ASN A 30 9.82 3.31 -1.99
C ASN A 30 8.70 3.47 -0.95
N VAL A 31 7.88 4.51 -1.11
CA VAL A 31 6.86 4.91 -0.12
C VAL A 31 5.69 3.91 0.02
N GLY A 32 5.60 2.94 -0.87
CA GLY A 32 4.48 2.00 -0.97
C GLY A 32 3.33 2.52 -1.83
N ASP A 33 2.47 1.60 -2.25
CA ASP A 33 1.43 1.86 -3.23
C ASP A 33 0.33 2.78 -2.69
N HIS A 34 -0.04 2.64 -1.40
CA HIS A 34 -1.06 3.52 -0.79
C HIS A 34 -0.62 5.00 -0.79
N ILE A 35 0.65 5.26 -0.46
CA ILE A 35 1.21 6.61 -0.47
C ILE A 35 1.36 7.12 -1.92
N ALA A 36 1.72 6.25 -2.86
CA ALA A 36 1.73 6.62 -4.27
C ALA A 36 0.33 7.04 -4.77
N LEU A 37 -0.73 6.33 -4.36
CA LEU A 37 -2.12 6.72 -4.68
C LEU A 37 -2.51 8.07 -4.05
N LEU A 38 -2.05 8.36 -2.83
CA LEU A 38 -2.24 9.67 -2.20
C LEU A 38 -1.52 10.77 -3.00
N LYS A 39 -0.26 10.54 -3.39
CA LYS A 39 0.51 11.47 -4.24
C LYS A 39 -0.20 11.73 -5.57
N VAL A 40 -0.71 10.69 -6.24
CA VAL A 40 -1.49 10.84 -7.48
C VAL A 40 -2.70 11.76 -7.28
N TYR A 41 -3.48 11.53 -6.22
CA TYR A 41 -4.66 12.35 -5.94
C TYR A 41 -4.30 13.80 -5.65
N ASN A 42 -3.28 14.03 -4.82
CA ASN A 42 -2.84 15.37 -4.43
C ASN A 42 -2.27 16.14 -5.61
N SER A 43 -1.38 15.55 -6.41
CA SER A 43 -0.85 16.19 -7.62
C SER A 43 -1.95 16.52 -8.63
N TRP A 44 -2.94 15.63 -8.80
CA TRP A 44 -4.09 15.92 -9.65
C TRP A 44 -4.93 17.09 -9.12
N LYS A 45 -5.18 17.13 -7.81
CA LYS A 45 -5.90 18.22 -7.13
C LYS A 45 -5.17 19.55 -7.30
N GLU A 46 -3.85 19.59 -7.17
CA GLU A 46 -3.01 20.79 -7.36
C GLU A 46 -3.09 21.35 -8.79
N THR A 47 -3.32 20.48 -9.78
CA THR A 47 -3.58 20.92 -11.18
C THR A 47 -5.01 21.38 -11.44
N ASN A 48 -5.80 21.64 -10.39
CA ASN A 48 -7.24 21.91 -10.49
C ASN A 48 -8.00 20.79 -11.22
N TYR A 49 -7.66 19.54 -10.92
CA TYR A 49 -8.32 18.37 -11.48
C TYR A 49 -8.19 18.28 -13.02
N SER A 50 -7.03 18.69 -13.55
CA SER A 50 -6.77 18.77 -14.99
C SER A 50 -6.92 17.41 -15.68
N THR A 51 -7.68 17.40 -16.77
CA THR A 51 -7.81 16.23 -17.65
C THR A 51 -6.52 16.00 -18.44
N GLN A 52 -5.85 17.08 -18.85
CA GLN A 52 -4.58 17.01 -19.57
C GLN A 52 -3.48 16.37 -18.71
N TRP A 53 -3.40 16.76 -17.43
CA TRP A 53 -2.44 16.18 -16.49
C TRP A 53 -2.62 14.66 -16.35
N CYS A 54 -3.87 14.18 -16.31
CA CYS A 54 -4.14 12.74 -16.29
C CYS A 54 -3.59 12.04 -17.54
N TYR A 55 -3.76 12.61 -18.73
CA TYR A 55 -3.23 12.01 -19.97
C TYR A 55 -1.70 11.97 -19.99
N GLU A 56 -1.04 13.06 -19.56
CA GLU A 56 0.42 13.16 -19.48
C GLU A 56 1.02 12.17 -18.49
N ASN A 57 0.29 11.85 -17.40
CA ASN A 57 0.74 10.95 -16.34
C ASN A 57 0.16 9.53 -16.46
N TYR A 58 -0.46 9.19 -17.59
CA TYR A 58 -1.04 7.87 -17.84
C TYR A 58 -2.07 7.41 -16.79
N ILE A 59 -2.92 8.35 -16.36
CA ILE A 59 -3.98 8.17 -15.36
C ILE A 59 -5.36 8.24 -16.01
N GLN A 60 -6.26 7.34 -15.61
CA GLN A 60 -7.63 7.32 -16.11
C GLN A 60 -8.49 8.41 -15.46
N VAL A 61 -8.88 9.40 -16.27
CA VAL A 61 -9.72 10.53 -15.87
C VAL A 61 -11.02 10.09 -15.20
N ARG A 62 -11.70 9.06 -15.77
CA ARG A 62 -12.96 8.54 -15.22
C ARG A 62 -12.80 7.97 -13.81
N SER A 63 -11.71 7.24 -13.57
CA SER A 63 -11.38 6.70 -12.24
C SER A 63 -11.10 7.83 -11.24
N MET A 64 -10.39 8.88 -11.65
CA MET A 64 -10.07 10.02 -10.78
C MET A 64 -11.32 10.83 -10.42
N LYS A 65 -12.19 11.13 -11.40
CA LYS A 65 -13.48 11.80 -11.14
C LYS A 65 -14.33 11.02 -10.13
N ARG A 66 -14.51 9.71 -10.35
CA ARG A 66 -15.22 8.85 -9.39
C ARG A 66 -14.56 8.84 -8.01
N ALA A 67 -13.22 8.83 -7.94
CA ALA A 67 -12.51 8.86 -6.67
C ALA A 67 -12.74 10.16 -5.91
N ARG A 68 -12.84 11.30 -6.61
CA ARG A 68 -13.22 12.59 -6.03
C ARG A 68 -14.66 12.57 -5.53
N ASP A 69 -15.61 12.12 -6.35
CA ASP A 69 -17.03 12.05 -5.95
C ASP A 69 -17.21 11.23 -4.66
N ILE A 70 -16.52 10.09 -4.56
CA ILE A 70 -16.52 9.25 -3.35
C ILE A 70 -15.87 9.97 -2.16
N ARG A 71 -14.78 10.70 -2.38
CA ARG A 71 -14.12 11.47 -1.32
C ARG A 71 -15.05 12.56 -0.79
N ASP A 72 -15.70 13.32 -1.67
CA ASP A 72 -16.60 14.41 -1.31
C ASP A 72 -17.81 13.86 -0.51
N GLN A 73 -18.31 12.67 -0.86
CA GLN A 73 -19.32 11.95 -0.07
C GLN A 73 -18.81 11.55 1.33
N LEU A 74 -17.59 11.04 1.42
CA LEU A 74 -16.98 10.65 2.71
C LEU A 74 -16.74 11.88 3.60
N GLU A 75 -16.28 13.00 3.05
CA GLU A 75 -16.13 14.25 3.80
C GLU A 75 -17.47 14.72 4.38
N GLY A 76 -18.53 14.72 3.59
CA GLY A 76 -19.87 15.07 4.08
C GLY A 76 -20.40 14.09 5.15
N LEU A 77 -19.98 12.82 5.13
CA LEU A 77 -20.31 11.87 6.19
C LEU A 77 -19.53 12.16 7.47
N LEU A 78 -18.24 12.46 7.38
CA LEU A 78 -17.41 12.82 8.54
C LEU A 78 -17.96 14.05 9.27
N GLU A 79 -18.39 15.06 8.52
CA GLU A 79 -19.04 16.26 9.08
C GLU A 79 -20.32 15.90 9.86
N ARG A 80 -21.17 15.02 9.31
CA ARG A 80 -22.42 14.60 9.97
C ARG A 80 -22.21 13.80 11.25
N VAL A 81 -21.09 13.11 11.38
CA VAL A 81 -20.73 12.35 12.59
C VAL A 81 -19.72 13.09 13.46
N GLU A 82 -19.51 14.38 13.21
CA GLU A 82 -18.66 15.27 14.00
C GLU A 82 -17.19 14.80 14.11
N ILE A 83 -16.69 14.12 13.07
CA ILE A 83 -15.28 13.75 12.99
C ILE A 83 -14.52 14.89 12.32
N GLU A 84 -13.61 15.50 13.09
CA GLU A 84 -12.75 16.58 12.59
C GLU A 84 -11.78 16.09 11.50
N MET A 85 -11.73 16.83 10.40
CA MET A 85 -10.74 16.60 9.34
C MET A 85 -9.38 17.15 9.75
N THR A 86 -8.47 16.26 10.12
CA THR A 86 -7.08 16.60 10.45
C THR A 86 -6.12 16.13 9.35
N SER A 87 -4.98 16.81 9.21
CA SER A 87 -3.96 16.45 8.22
C SER A 87 -2.57 16.77 8.74
N ASN A 88 -1.64 15.81 8.60
CA ASN A 88 -0.21 16.02 8.79
C ASN A 88 0.56 15.38 7.62
N LEU A 89 0.97 16.22 6.66
CA LEU A 89 1.60 15.76 5.41
C LEU A 89 3.00 15.20 5.61
N ASN A 90 3.65 15.53 6.73
CA ASN A 90 5.03 15.14 7.01
C ASN A 90 5.12 13.84 7.82
N ASP A 91 4.01 13.36 8.36
CA ASP A 91 3.95 12.15 9.17
C ASP A 91 3.42 10.95 8.36
N LEU A 92 4.31 10.40 7.54
CA LEU A 92 4.01 9.19 6.76
C LEU A 92 3.74 7.98 7.66
N ASP A 93 4.32 7.94 8.87
CA ASP A 93 4.11 6.84 9.81
C ASP A 93 2.67 6.88 10.37
N ALA A 94 2.13 8.06 10.68
CA ALA A 94 0.71 8.20 11.04
C ALA A 94 -0.22 7.72 9.91
N ILE A 95 0.06 8.08 8.65
CA ILE A 95 -0.75 7.61 7.50
C ILE A 95 -0.66 6.09 7.37
N LYS A 96 0.55 5.51 7.48
CA LYS A 96 0.73 4.05 7.45
C LYS A 96 -0.02 3.38 8.60
N LYS A 97 0.10 3.88 9.83
CA LYS A 97 -0.64 3.36 11.01
C LYS A 97 -2.15 3.40 10.80
N SER A 98 -2.69 4.48 10.23
CA SER A 98 -4.11 4.58 9.90
C SER A 98 -4.57 3.57 8.84
N ILE A 99 -3.71 3.21 7.88
CA ILE A 99 -4.00 2.12 6.94
C ILE A 99 -3.97 0.78 7.69
N ILE A 100 -2.97 0.57 8.53
CA ILE A 100 -2.79 -0.69 9.26
C ILE A 100 -3.92 -0.91 10.25
N SER A 101 -4.50 0.12 10.86
CA SER A 101 -5.65 -0.06 11.76
C SER A 101 -6.89 -0.64 11.08
N GLY A 102 -7.07 -0.39 9.78
CA GLY A 102 -8.11 -1.04 8.98
C GLY A 102 -7.70 -2.38 8.37
N PHE A 103 -6.41 -2.57 8.08
CA PHE A 103 -5.89 -3.70 7.30
C PHE A 103 -4.93 -4.62 8.08
N PHE A 104 -4.91 -4.54 9.41
CA PHE A 104 -3.99 -5.33 10.25
C PHE A 104 -4.07 -6.85 9.97
N PRO A 105 -5.20 -7.49 9.62
CA PRO A 105 -5.20 -8.92 9.28
C PRO A 105 -4.45 -9.23 7.99
N HIS A 106 -4.33 -8.27 7.07
CA HIS A 106 -3.69 -8.39 5.77
C HIS A 106 -2.18 -8.10 5.85
N SER A 107 -1.50 -8.74 6.79
CA SER A 107 -0.06 -8.59 6.99
C SER A 107 0.70 -9.80 6.44
N ALA A 108 1.90 -9.55 5.89
CA ALA A 108 2.78 -10.59 5.37
C ALA A 108 4.26 -10.29 5.61
N ARG A 109 5.06 -11.36 5.70
CA ARG A 109 6.51 -11.29 5.96
C ARG A 109 7.31 -11.97 4.87
N LEU A 110 8.37 -11.30 4.43
CA LEU A 110 9.33 -11.80 3.45
C LEU A 110 10.05 -13.07 3.95
N GLN A 111 10.13 -14.06 3.08
CA GLN A 111 10.84 -15.32 3.28
C GLN A 111 12.19 -15.31 2.55
N LYS A 112 13.08 -16.24 2.91
CA LYS A 112 14.43 -16.35 2.31
C LYS A 112 14.40 -16.59 0.79
N ASN A 113 13.34 -17.19 0.27
CA ASN A 113 13.16 -17.48 -1.16
C ASN A 113 12.53 -16.31 -1.95
N GLY A 114 12.34 -15.14 -1.33
CA GLY A 114 11.72 -13.96 -1.97
C GLY A 114 10.18 -14.00 -2.04
N SER A 115 9.54 -15.08 -1.60
CA SER A 115 8.09 -15.09 -1.37
C SER A 115 7.74 -14.41 -0.05
N TYR A 116 6.47 -14.09 0.13
CA TYR A 116 5.93 -13.62 1.40
C TYR A 116 5.06 -14.70 2.02
N LYS A 117 4.95 -14.68 3.34
CA LYS A 117 4.05 -15.54 4.10
C LYS A 117 3.12 -14.67 4.93
N THR A 118 1.81 -14.88 4.82
CA THR A 118 0.84 -14.15 5.65
C THR A 118 1.03 -14.52 7.12
N VAL A 119 0.88 -13.54 8.02
CA VAL A 119 1.33 -13.71 9.42
C VAL A 119 0.50 -14.75 10.16
N LYS A 120 -0.84 -14.68 10.04
CA LYS A 120 -1.73 -15.63 10.75
C LYS A 120 -2.03 -16.90 9.96
N HIS A 121 -2.30 -16.80 8.67
CA HIS A 121 -2.76 -17.94 7.87
C HIS A 121 -1.63 -18.74 7.22
N SER A 122 -0.38 -18.27 7.33
CA SER A 122 0.78 -18.98 6.77
C SER A 122 0.70 -19.24 5.27
N GLN A 123 -0.07 -18.43 4.53
CA GLN A 123 -0.28 -18.55 3.09
C GLN A 123 0.89 -17.93 2.33
N THR A 124 1.36 -18.60 1.28
CA THR A 124 2.45 -18.09 0.43
C THR A 124 1.90 -17.13 -0.62
N VAL A 125 2.34 -15.89 -0.55
CA VAL A 125 1.88 -14.79 -1.41
C VAL A 125 3.09 -14.04 -1.98
N HIS A 126 2.88 -13.23 -3.02
CA HIS A 126 3.93 -12.45 -3.66
C HIS A 126 3.51 -10.99 -3.84
N ILE A 127 4.45 -10.04 -3.80
CA ILE A 127 4.13 -8.67 -4.22
C ILE A 127 3.81 -8.68 -5.71
N HIS A 128 2.69 -8.08 -6.11
CA HIS A 128 2.32 -7.98 -7.52
C HIS A 128 3.38 -7.17 -8.31
N PRO A 129 3.78 -7.57 -9.54
CA PRO A 129 4.84 -6.90 -10.30
C PRO A 129 4.59 -5.41 -10.59
N SER A 130 3.33 -4.96 -10.51
CA SER A 130 2.98 -3.55 -10.71
C SER A 130 3.17 -2.68 -9.47
N SER A 131 3.45 -3.26 -8.30
CA SER A 131 3.67 -2.50 -7.07
C SER A 131 5.01 -1.77 -7.15
N GLY A 132 5.08 -0.56 -6.60
CA GLY A 132 6.37 0.15 -6.46
C GLY A 132 7.35 -0.55 -5.53
N LEU A 133 6.88 -1.51 -4.71
CA LEU A 133 7.69 -2.29 -3.79
C LEU A 133 8.16 -3.63 -4.37
N ALA A 134 7.83 -3.94 -5.62
CA ALA A 134 8.18 -5.22 -6.24
C ALA A 134 9.70 -5.48 -6.30
N GLN A 135 10.52 -4.43 -6.33
CA GLN A 135 11.99 -4.52 -6.31
C GLN A 135 12.57 -4.32 -4.91
N ALA A 136 11.98 -3.43 -4.09
CA ALA A 136 12.50 -3.10 -2.76
C ALA A 136 12.34 -4.26 -1.76
N LEU A 137 11.29 -5.07 -1.92
CA LEU A 137 11.01 -6.24 -1.08
C LEU A 137 11.16 -5.97 0.44
N PRO A 138 10.40 -5.02 1.02
CA PRO A 138 10.47 -4.74 2.45
C PRO A 138 10.11 -5.99 3.28
N ARG A 139 10.76 -6.14 4.44
CA ARG A 139 10.67 -7.34 5.28
C ARG A 139 9.24 -7.65 5.72
N TRP A 140 8.47 -6.61 6.03
CA TRP A 140 7.10 -6.69 6.51
C TRP A 140 6.24 -5.75 5.70
N VAL A 141 5.05 -6.23 5.33
CA VAL A 141 4.10 -5.46 4.53
C VAL A 141 2.68 -5.64 5.01
N VAL A 142 1.87 -4.63 4.74
CA VAL A 142 0.42 -4.70 4.70
C VAL A 142 -0.05 -4.60 3.25
N TYR A 143 -1.11 -5.31 2.90
CA TYR A 143 -1.70 -5.28 1.55
C TYR A 143 -3.21 -5.02 1.59
N HIS A 144 -3.75 -4.48 0.50
CA HIS A 144 -5.19 -4.21 0.40
C HIS A 144 -5.98 -5.47 0.02
N GLU A 145 -5.54 -6.17 -1.02
CA GLU A 145 -6.23 -7.32 -1.59
C GLU A 145 -5.25 -8.41 -2.07
N LEU A 146 -5.74 -9.64 -2.16
CA LEU A 146 -5.09 -10.75 -2.84
C LEU A 146 -5.76 -11.00 -4.19
N VAL A 147 -4.95 -11.22 -5.21
CA VAL A 147 -5.42 -11.60 -6.54
C VAL A 147 -4.72 -12.88 -6.96
N LEU A 148 -5.51 -13.93 -7.17
CA LEU A 148 -5.04 -15.21 -7.69
C LEU A 148 -4.95 -15.16 -9.22
N THR A 149 -3.74 -15.36 -9.76
CA THR A 149 -3.54 -15.58 -11.20
C THR A 149 -2.74 -16.86 -11.41
N THR A 150 -1.45 -16.76 -11.77
CA THR A 150 -0.51 -17.90 -11.76
C THR A 150 0.03 -18.18 -10.37
N LYS A 151 0.09 -17.15 -9.53
CA LYS A 151 0.41 -17.18 -8.11
C LYS A 151 -0.57 -16.25 -7.39
N GLU A 152 -0.60 -16.35 -6.06
CA GLU A 152 -1.31 -15.36 -5.25
C GLU A 152 -0.47 -14.10 -5.10
N TYR A 153 -1.03 -12.98 -5.56
CA TYR A 153 -0.36 -11.68 -5.54
C TYR A 153 -1.08 -10.69 -4.62
N MET A 154 -0.31 -10.09 -3.72
CA MET A 154 -0.69 -8.93 -2.93
C MET A 154 -0.70 -7.67 -3.81
N ARG A 155 -1.77 -6.88 -3.72
CA ARG A 155 -1.87 -5.57 -4.37
C ARG A 155 -2.07 -4.46 -3.34
N GLN A 156 -1.66 -3.26 -3.76
CA GLN A 156 -1.56 -2.06 -2.94
C GLN A 156 -0.79 -2.36 -1.65
N VAL A 157 0.52 -2.51 -1.81
CA VAL A 157 1.41 -2.94 -0.75
C VAL A 157 2.07 -1.73 -0.11
N THR A 158 2.15 -1.73 1.22
CA THR A 158 2.87 -0.71 2.00
C THR A 158 3.76 -1.40 3.02
N GLU A 159 4.97 -0.86 3.21
CA GLU A 159 5.87 -1.31 4.27
C GLU A 159 5.24 -1.13 5.65
N LEU A 160 5.39 -2.14 6.48
CA LEU A 160 4.85 -2.24 7.83
C LEU A 160 5.99 -2.40 8.83
N LYS A 161 5.95 -1.68 9.96
CA LYS A 161 6.80 -2.02 11.10
C LYS A 161 6.07 -3.05 11.99
N PRO A 162 6.69 -4.18 12.36
CA PRO A 162 6.03 -5.25 13.10
C PRO A 162 5.45 -4.80 14.44
N GLU A 163 6.12 -3.90 15.14
CA GLU A 163 5.68 -3.34 16.43
C GLU A 163 4.29 -2.68 16.34
N TRP A 164 3.95 -2.10 15.18
CA TRP A 164 2.66 -1.47 14.96
C TRP A 164 1.51 -2.46 15.00
N LEU A 165 1.73 -3.72 14.61
CA LEU A 165 0.67 -4.74 14.67
C LEU A 165 0.25 -5.04 16.12
N VAL A 166 1.22 -5.12 17.02
CA VAL A 166 0.98 -5.37 18.45
C VAL A 166 0.40 -4.13 19.13
N GLU A 167 0.87 -2.93 18.74
CA GLU A 167 0.34 -1.65 19.22
C GLU A 167 -1.13 -1.45 18.82
N ILE A 168 -1.46 -1.68 17.55
CA ILE A 168 -2.76 -1.35 16.96
C ILE A 168 -3.81 -2.44 17.23
N ALA A 169 -3.41 -3.71 17.16
CA ALA A 169 -4.33 -4.83 17.30
C ALA A 169 -3.81 -5.88 18.30
N PRO A 170 -3.63 -5.52 19.59
CA PRO A 170 -3.12 -6.44 20.61
C PRO A 170 -4.04 -7.64 20.87
N HIS A 171 -5.33 -7.50 20.56
CA HIS A 171 -6.31 -8.59 20.62
C HIS A 171 -6.11 -9.64 19.53
N TYR A 172 -5.41 -9.29 18.45
CA TYR A 172 -5.19 -10.16 17.29
C TYR A 172 -3.73 -10.60 17.19
N TYR A 173 -2.75 -9.72 17.46
CA TYR A 173 -1.32 -10.01 17.40
C TYR A 173 -0.67 -10.03 18.78
N GLN A 174 0.19 -11.02 18.99
CA GLN A 174 1.07 -11.14 20.15
C GLN A 174 2.54 -10.97 19.72
N LEU A 175 3.44 -10.68 20.67
CA LEU A 175 4.87 -10.53 20.40
C LEU A 175 5.46 -11.72 19.62
N LYS A 176 5.04 -12.95 19.95
CA LYS A 176 5.47 -14.17 19.24
C LYS A 176 5.12 -14.20 17.75
N ASP A 177 4.06 -13.51 17.33
CA ASP A 177 3.62 -13.46 15.93
C ASP A 177 4.52 -12.55 15.10
N VAL A 178 5.11 -11.53 15.75
CA VAL A 178 5.97 -10.53 15.13
C VAL A 178 7.46 -10.77 15.37
N GLU A 179 7.81 -11.76 16.19
CA GLU A 179 9.18 -12.23 16.36
C GLU A 179 9.76 -12.72 15.04
N ASP A 180 10.92 -12.19 14.67
CA ASP A 180 11.66 -12.67 13.52
C ASP A 180 12.51 -13.90 13.91
N PRO A 181 12.21 -15.11 13.42
CA PRO A 181 13.01 -16.28 13.75
C PRO A 181 14.46 -16.16 13.25
N THR A 182 14.78 -15.24 12.33
CA THR A 182 16.17 -15.01 11.90
C THR A 182 16.98 -14.13 12.87
N SER A 183 16.36 -13.46 13.84
CA SER A 183 17.07 -12.70 14.88
C SER A 183 17.53 -13.56 16.06
N LYS A 184 16.96 -14.78 16.21
CA LYS A 184 17.45 -15.78 17.18
C LYS A 184 18.77 -16.37 16.67
N LYS A 185 19.89 -15.76 17.09
CA LYS A 185 21.25 -16.31 16.93
C LYS A 185 21.28 -17.78 17.36
N MET A 186 21.96 -18.61 16.57
CA MET A 186 22.19 -20.04 16.85
C MET A 186 22.71 -20.24 18.29
N PRO A 187 22.31 -21.32 18.99
CA PRO A 187 22.96 -21.71 20.23
C PRO A 187 24.46 -21.90 19.95
N LYS A 188 25.33 -21.26 20.74
CA LYS A 188 26.76 -21.58 20.69
C LYS A 188 26.91 -23.06 21.02
N LEU A 189 27.44 -23.84 20.08
CA LEU A 189 27.89 -25.20 20.35
C LEU A 189 28.93 -25.14 21.48
N PRO A 190 28.83 -25.98 22.52
CA PRO A 190 29.83 -26.03 23.58
C PRO A 190 31.19 -26.51 23.01
N PRO A 191 32.31 -26.10 23.65
CA PRO A 191 33.67 -26.40 23.19
C PRO A 191 33.99 -27.90 23.21
#